data_AF-A0AAW1WNF7-F1
#
_entry.id   AF-A0AAW1WNF7-F1
#
_cell.length_a   1.000
_cell.length_b   1.000
_cell.length_c   1.000
_cell.angle_alpha   90.00
_cell.angle_beta   90.00
_cell.angle_gamma   90.00
#
_symmetry.space_group_name_H-M   'P 1'
#
loop_
_entity.id
_entity.type
_entity.pdbx_description
1 polymer ?
#
loop_
_entity_poly.entity_id
_entity_poly.type
_entity_poly.pdbx_seq_one_letter_code
_entity_poly.pdbx_strand_id
1 'polypeptide(L)'
;MDNVAIAEKSKSNEQGPSRGVSNVDSKGFDFEFISFGDGRRICPGISFGVSKIELALSQLLYHFDWQRTNGIQPDQLDMSETSGVTFRRIGERMICT
;
A
#
# COMPACT_ATOMS: atom_id res chain seq x y z
N MET A 1 -12.16 -32.50 28.13
CA MET A 1 -11.19 -33.59 28.18
C MET A 1 -11.90 -34.79 27.55
N ASP A 2 -11.69 -35.24 26.32
CA ASP A 2 -10.59 -35.05 25.38
C ASP A 2 -11.05 -35.26 23.93
N ASN A 3 -10.57 -34.37 23.06
CA ASN A 3 -10.07 -34.55 21.68
C ASN A 3 -10.61 -35.72 20.83
N VAL A 4 -11.47 -35.38 19.87
CA VAL A 4 -11.70 -36.16 18.65
C VAL A 4 -10.73 -35.67 17.57
N ALA A 5 -9.87 -36.55 17.10
CA ALA A 5 -9.07 -36.36 15.90
C ALA A 5 -9.80 -36.97 14.70
N ILE A 6 -10.10 -36.21 13.64
CA ILE A 6 -10.17 -36.73 12.25
C ILE A 6 -9.78 -35.62 11.25
N ALA A 7 -8.66 -35.89 10.57
CA ALA A 7 -8.32 -35.72 9.15
C ALA A 7 -8.76 -34.48 8.33
N GLU A 8 -7.72 -33.86 7.76
CA GLU A 8 -7.51 -33.51 6.34
C GLU A 8 -8.66 -32.93 5.47
N LYS A 9 -8.43 -31.65 5.13
CA LYS A 9 -8.33 -31.11 3.75
C LYS A 9 -9.63 -30.82 2.98
N SER A 10 -9.91 -29.52 2.86
CA SER A 10 -10.57 -28.94 1.68
C SER A 10 -9.80 -27.70 1.23
N LYS A 11 -8.98 -27.87 0.20
CA LYS A 11 -8.41 -26.76 -0.59
C LYS A 11 -9.43 -26.44 -1.69
N SER A 12 -9.95 -25.21 -1.73
CA SER A 12 -10.29 -24.50 -2.96
C SER A 12 -10.83 -23.11 -2.62
N ASN A 13 -9.99 -22.09 -2.68
CA ASN A 13 -10.27 -21.02 -3.62
C ASN A 13 -8.98 -20.29 -3.97
N GLU A 14 -8.97 -19.81 -5.19
CA GLU A 14 -7.87 -19.28 -5.96
C GLU A 14 -7.41 -17.92 -5.40
N GLN A 15 -6.46 -17.91 -4.46
CA GLN A 15 -5.65 -16.71 -4.24
C GLN A 15 -4.62 -16.62 -5.37
N GLY A 16 -4.93 -15.79 -6.38
CA GLY A 16 -3.92 -15.25 -7.30
C GLY A 16 -2.73 -14.69 -6.50
N PRO A 17 -1.52 -14.61 -7.09
CA PRO A 17 -0.28 -14.57 -6.34
C PRO A 17 -0.33 -13.41 -5.35
N SER A 18 -0.59 -13.73 -4.08
CA SER A 18 -0.24 -12.85 -2.99
C SER A 18 1.26 -12.75 -3.14
N ARG A 19 1.73 -11.64 -3.75
CA ARG A 19 3.08 -11.15 -3.53
C ARG A 19 3.12 -10.92 -2.03
N GLY A 20 3.42 -11.98 -1.30
CA GLY A 20 3.76 -11.92 0.11
C GLY A 20 4.81 -10.84 0.22
N VAL A 21 4.78 -10.11 1.33
CA VAL A 21 5.69 -9.00 1.62
C VAL A 21 7.12 -9.48 1.37
N SER A 22 7.58 -9.37 0.13
CA SER A 22 8.96 -9.52 -0.23
C SER A 22 9.60 -8.34 0.47
N ASN A 23 10.68 -8.60 1.19
CA ASN A 23 11.44 -7.56 1.84
C ASN A 23 12.09 -6.70 0.73
N VAL A 24 11.28 -5.84 0.11
CA VAL A 24 11.71 -4.97 -0.99
C VAL A 24 12.60 -3.91 -0.36
N ASP A 25 13.89 -4.00 -0.65
CA ASP A 25 14.86 -3.07 -0.09
C ASP A 25 14.77 -1.74 -0.84
N SER A 26 14.06 -0.80 -0.22
CA SER A 26 14.01 0.60 -0.66
C SER A 26 15.37 1.31 -0.71
N LYS A 27 16.45 0.68 -0.24
CA LYS A 27 17.84 1.20 -0.34
C LYS A 27 18.50 0.99 -1.70
N GLY A 28 17.78 0.48 -2.71
CA GLY A 28 18.26 0.40 -4.09
C GLY A 28 18.95 -0.91 -4.48
N PHE A 29 18.90 -1.94 -3.63
CA PHE A 29 19.39 -3.28 -4.00
C PHE A 29 18.40 -4.04 -4.90
N ASP A 30 17.12 -3.66 -4.86
CA ASP A 30 16.09 -4.19 -5.73
C ASP A 30 15.83 -3.23 -6.90
N PHE A 31 16.38 -3.54 -8.07
CA PHE A 31 16.17 -2.74 -9.29
C PHE A 31 14.71 -2.72 -9.78
N GLU A 32 13.86 -3.60 -9.23
CA GLU A 32 12.42 -3.57 -9.47
C GLU A 32 11.74 -2.39 -8.75
N PHE A 33 12.39 -1.75 -7.77
CA PHE A 33 11.78 -0.69 -6.97
C PHE A 33 12.76 0.46 -6.62
N ILE A 34 12.66 1.57 -7.36
CA ILE A 34 13.53 2.75 -7.20
C ILE A 34 12.67 4.01 -6.94
N SER A 35 11.99 4.04 -5.80
CA SER A 35 11.06 5.12 -5.43
C SER A 35 11.75 6.44 -5.07
N PHE A 36 12.96 6.38 -4.52
CA PHE A 36 13.74 7.56 -4.09
C PHE A 36 15.01 7.79 -4.93
N GLY A 37 15.13 7.12 -6.07
CA GLY A 37 16.38 7.07 -6.82
C GLY A 37 17.40 6.10 -6.21
N ASP A 38 18.53 5.95 -6.88
CA ASP A 38 19.65 5.11 -6.44
C ASP A 38 21.00 5.77 -6.84
N GLY A 39 22.10 5.29 -6.26
CA GLY A 39 23.46 5.72 -6.55
C GLY A 39 23.77 7.14 -6.07
N ARG A 40 24.59 7.88 -6.82
CA ARG A 40 25.11 9.20 -6.38
C ARG A 40 24.06 10.31 -6.32
N ARG A 41 22.87 10.10 -6.91
CA ARG A 41 21.75 11.05 -6.91
C ARG A 41 20.55 10.54 -6.12
N ILE A 42 20.78 9.58 -5.21
CA ILE A 42 19.76 9.09 -4.29
C ILE A 42 19.18 10.25 -3.46
N CYS A 43 17.88 10.23 -3.21
CA CYS A 43 17.22 11.26 -2.42
C CYS A 43 17.84 11.31 -1.02
N PRO A 44 18.44 12.43 -0.58
CA PRO A 44 19.02 12.53 0.75
C PRO A 44 17.95 12.53 1.86
N GLY A 45 16.68 12.70 1.49
CA GLY A 45 15.54 12.77 2.40
C GLY A 45 14.79 11.45 2.63
N ILE A 46 15.33 10.29 2.23
CA ILE A 46 14.63 8.99 2.37
C ILE A 46 14.13 8.75 3.79
N SER A 47 15.04 8.75 4.77
CA SER A 47 14.68 8.44 6.16
C SER A 47 13.65 9.41 6.73
N PHE A 48 13.74 10.69 6.34
CA PHE A 48 12.77 11.70 6.74
C PHE A 48 11.41 11.46 6.09
N GLY A 49 11.38 11.20 4.78
CA GLY A 49 10.15 10.93 4.03
C GLY A 49 9.42 9.71 4.58
N VAL A 50 10.13 8.61 4.81
CA VAL A 50 9.56 7.38 5.38
C VAL A 50 8.97 7.64 6.76
N SER A 51 9.74 8.23 7.68
CA SER A 51 9.26 8.53 9.03
C SER A 51 8.03 9.44 9.04
N LYS A 52 7.99 10.42 8.12
CA LYS A 52 6.85 11.34 7.98
C LYS A 52 5.61 10.63 7.43
N ILE A 53 5.77 9.78 6.43
CA ILE A 53 4.67 9.00 5.87
C ILE A 53 4.11 8.05 6.92
N GLU A 54 4.95 7.33 7.66
CA GLU A 54 4.53 6.45 8.75
C GLU A 54 3.72 7.20 9.81
N LEU A 55 4.23 8.34 10.27
CA LEU A 55 3.52 9.17 11.25
C LEU A 55 2.19 9.69 10.71
N ALA A 56 2.19 10.26 9.50
CA ALA A 56 0.98 10.80 8.88
C ALA A 56 -0.09 9.70 8.68
N LEU A 57 0.32 8.52 8.19
CA LEU A 57 -0.57 7.38 8.01
C LEU A 57 -1.13 6.89 9.34
N SER A 58 -0.30 6.80 10.40
CA SER A 58 -0.76 6.38 11.72
C SER A 58 -1.84 7.32 12.27
N GLN A 59 -1.65 8.64 12.14
CA GLN A 59 -2.61 9.64 12.58
C GLN A 59 -3.90 9.57 11.74
N LEU A 60 -3.76 9.41 10.43
CA LEU A 60 -4.86 9.33 9.50
C LEU A 60 -5.74 8.09 9.70
N LEU A 61 -5.13 6.94 9.96
CA LEU A 61 -5.84 5.67 10.17
C LEU A 61 -6.46 5.57 11.56
N TYR A 62 -5.87 6.22 12.57
CA TYR A 62 -6.36 6.14 13.95
C TYR A 62 -7.49 7.13 14.24
N HIS A 63 -7.46 8.31 13.64
CA HIS A 63 -8.39 9.38 13.99
C HIS A 63 -9.57 9.57 13.03
N PHE A 64 -9.51 9.02 11.82
CA PHE A 64 -10.54 9.27 10.82
C PHE A 64 -11.18 7.97 10.35
N ASP A 65 -12.51 8.00 10.22
CA ASP A 65 -13.25 6.96 9.51
C ASP A 65 -13.30 7.32 8.02
N TRP A 66 -12.62 6.53 7.21
CA TRP A 66 -12.49 6.77 5.77
C TRP A 66 -13.70 6.21 5.04
N GLN A 67 -14.52 7.10 4.49
CA GLN A 67 -15.70 6.73 3.71
C GLN A 67 -15.55 7.21 2.26
N ARG A 68 -16.03 6.39 1.32
CA ARG A 68 -16.08 6.77 -0.10
C ARG A 68 -17.32 7.62 -0.33
N THR A 69 -17.15 8.74 -1.03
CA THR A 69 -18.21 9.75 -1.19
C THR A 69 -19.40 9.23 -1.97
N ASN A 70 -19.20 8.18 -2.78
CA ASN A 70 -20.16 7.71 -3.78
C ASN A 70 -20.42 6.19 -3.72
N GLY A 71 -19.92 5.47 -2.70
CA GLY A 71 -20.12 4.01 -2.61
C GLY A 71 -19.44 3.19 -3.73
N ILE A 72 -18.51 3.80 -4.47
CA ILE A 72 -17.82 3.18 -5.60
C ILE A 72 -16.99 1.98 -5.14
N GLN A 73 -17.06 0.89 -5.91
CA GLN A 73 -16.31 -0.34 -5.64
C GLN A 73 -14.80 -0.12 -5.82
N PRO A 74 -13.94 -0.86 -5.10
CA PRO A 74 -12.48 -0.65 -5.15
C PRO A 74 -11.93 -0.71 -6.57
N ASP A 75 -12.52 -1.57 -7.40
CA ASP A 75 -12.08 -1.88 -8.76
C ASP A 75 -12.46 -0.81 -9.79
N GLN A 76 -13.30 0.15 -9.40
CA GLN A 76 -13.77 1.25 -10.26
C GLN A 76 -13.08 2.58 -9.93
N LEU A 77 -12.11 2.57 -9.01
CA LEU A 77 -11.35 3.77 -8.66
C LEU A 77 -10.45 4.17 -9.83
N ASP A 78 -10.66 5.39 -10.34
CA ASP A 78 -9.78 5.94 -11.38
C ASP A 78 -8.38 6.23 -10.81
N MET A 79 -7.40 5.52 -11.37
CA MET A 79 -5.98 5.64 -11.03
C MET A 79 -5.22 6.52 -12.03
N SER A 80 -5.92 7.25 -12.91
CA SER A 80 -5.29 8.20 -13.81
C SER A 80 -4.58 9.32 -13.06
N GLU A 81 -3.39 9.68 -13.53
CA GLU A 81 -2.52 10.67 -12.91
C GLU A 81 -2.36 11.89 -13.81
N THR A 82 -2.31 13.06 -13.17
CA THR A 82 -1.86 14.30 -13.79
C THR A 82 -0.37 14.47 -13.54
N SER A 83 0.36 14.87 -14.59
CA SER A 83 1.78 15.14 -14.51
C SER A 83 2.06 16.60 -14.11
N GLY A 84 3.13 16.80 -13.35
CA GLY A 84 3.55 18.10 -12.82
C GLY A 84 4.85 17.94 -12.01
N VAL A 85 5.13 18.84 -11.07
CA VAL A 85 6.28 18.68 -10.14
C VAL A 85 6.19 17.37 -9.33
N THR A 86 4.97 16.89 -9.11
CA THR A 86 4.65 15.61 -8.48
C THR A 86 3.48 14.98 -9.22
N PHE A 87 3.43 13.64 -9.29
CA PHE A 87 2.27 12.92 -9.81
C PHE A 87 1.12 12.98 -8.81
N ARG A 88 -0.07 13.35 -9.27
CA ARG A 88 -1.30 13.36 -8.46
C ARG A 88 -2.43 12.70 -9.21
N ARG A 89 -3.28 11.96 -8.50
CA ARG A 89 -4.48 11.36 -9.08
C ARG A 89 -5.49 12.44 -9.49
N ILE A 90 -6.17 12.21 -10.60
CA ILE A 90 -7.22 13.09 -11.12
C ILE A 90 -8.58 12.76 -10.48
N GLY A 91 -8.76 11.49 -10.09
CA GLY A 91 -10.00 10.92 -9.59
C GLY A 91 -10.42 11.30 -8.17
N GLU A 92 -11.48 10.63 -7.71
CA GLU A 92 -12.30 11.01 -6.57
C GLU A 92 -11.54 11.15 -5.24
N ARG A 93 -11.98 12.12 -4.43
CA ARG A 93 -11.45 12.39 -3.09
C ARG A 93 -12.19 11.55 -2.06
N MET A 94 -11.47 10.94 -1.12
CA MET A 94 -12.09 10.31 0.04
C MET A 94 -12.54 11.38 1.05
N ILE A 95 -13.67 11.13 1.72
CA ILE A 95 -14.14 11.96 2.84
C ILE A 95 -13.76 11.23 4.14
N CYS A 96 -13.30 12.00 5.11
CA CYS A 96 -13.17 11.55 6.49
C CYS A 96 -14.28 12.19 7.32
N THR A 97 -15.00 11.37 8.07
CA THR A 97 -16.01 11.79 9.07
C THR A 97 -15.42 11.74 10.47
#